data_AF-A0A4R4WVD5-F1
#
_entry.id   AF-A0A4R4WVD5-F1
#
_cell.length_a   1.000
_cell.length_b   1.000
_cell.length_c   1.000
_cell.angle_alpha   90.00
_cell.angle_beta   90.00
_cell.angle_gamma   90.00
#
_symmetry.space_group_name_H-M   'P 1'
#
loop_
_entity.id
_entity.type
_entity.pdbx_description
1 polymer ?
#
loop_
_entity_poly.entity_id
_entity_poly.type
_entity_poly.pdbx_seq_one_letter_code
_entity_poly.pdbx_strand_id
1 'polypeptide(L)'
;MKRSKAWAAAVAGAVLAGGVLTSAFTMNGVQSRGDGGGTGGVVLAHGSDRLPSHTASDWVTYADHVVVVTAEAERELPASEDERAAGQGYLPREVTLAVKETLWSRQGAAKPVPEPRFVWPAAGWTFGEDGRRLLAMEGQPRIEVGHTYILAIAWVPGYTDDGEVVPGQWRGLGEKSLLPYDDGVIGNGESEGRLTTATSDGHDSAVAEPDGPSLEEEMRGRPAADLAAGLKAAQPGERQQFGRPR
;
A
#
# COMPACT_ATOMS: atom_id res chain seq x y z
N MET A 1 -21.02 26.47 -43.60
CA MET A 1 -20.33 26.86 -42.37
C MET A 1 -20.46 25.72 -41.36
N LYS A 2 -19.35 25.02 -41.08
CA LYS A 2 -19.28 23.86 -40.17
C LYS A 2 -19.27 24.36 -38.72
N ARG A 3 -20.19 23.91 -37.87
CA ARG A 3 -20.14 24.14 -36.41
C ARG A 3 -19.59 22.88 -35.74
N SER A 4 -18.40 23.02 -35.16
CA SER A 4 -17.65 22.02 -34.43
C SER A 4 -18.32 21.66 -33.11
N LYS A 5 -18.42 20.35 -32.82
CA LYS A 5 -18.81 19.80 -31.52
C LYS A 5 -17.59 19.80 -30.60
N ALA A 6 -17.61 20.62 -29.55
CA ALA A 6 -16.65 20.50 -28.46
C ALA A 6 -17.06 19.33 -27.56
N TRP A 7 -16.16 18.36 -27.40
CA TRP A 7 -16.31 17.30 -26.40
C TRP A 7 -15.76 17.83 -25.08
N ALA A 8 -16.62 17.97 -24.09
CA ALA A 8 -16.21 18.18 -22.71
C ALA A 8 -15.68 16.84 -22.17
N ALA A 9 -14.39 16.80 -21.84
CA ALA A 9 -13.82 15.71 -21.07
C ALA A 9 -14.33 15.83 -19.63
N ALA A 10 -15.12 14.85 -19.19
CA ALA A 10 -15.51 14.72 -17.80
C ALA A 10 -14.27 14.30 -16.99
N VAL A 11 -13.80 15.19 -16.12
CA VAL A 11 -12.79 14.86 -15.11
C VAL A 11 -13.54 14.14 -13.99
N ALA A 12 -13.45 12.81 -13.95
CA ALA A 12 -13.89 12.03 -12.81
C ALA A 12 -12.89 12.28 -11.66
N GLY A 13 -13.27 13.15 -10.72
CA GLY A 13 -12.59 13.29 -9.44
C GLY A 13 -12.91 12.07 -8.59
N ALA A 14 -11.90 11.25 -8.29
CA ALA A 14 -12.01 10.24 -7.26
C ALA A 14 -11.93 10.95 -5.90
N VAL A 15 -13.06 11.02 -5.21
CA VAL A 15 -13.07 11.46 -3.80
C VAL A 15 -12.71 10.22 -2.98
N LEU A 16 -11.53 10.25 -2.38
CA LEU A 16 -11.17 9.29 -1.34
C LEU A 16 -11.86 9.79 -0.08
N ALA A 17 -13.04 9.23 0.21
CA ALA A 17 -13.68 9.40 1.51
C ALA A 17 -12.68 9.02 2.60
N GLY A 18 -12.52 9.94 3.53
CA GLY A 18 -11.57 9.88 4.63
C GLY A 18 -11.73 8.58 5.40
N GLY A 19 -10.69 7.75 5.35
CA GLY A 19 -10.35 7.02 6.57
C GLY A 19 -10.03 8.10 7.60
N VAL A 20 -10.86 8.24 8.63
CA VAL A 20 -10.51 9.05 9.80
C VAL A 20 -9.28 8.38 10.41
N LEU A 21 -8.10 8.84 10.01
CA LEU A 21 -6.87 8.63 10.74
C LEU A 21 -6.98 9.54 11.97
N THR A 22 -7.53 9.01 13.07
CA THR A 22 -7.29 9.60 14.40
C THR A 22 -5.83 9.33 14.77
N SER A 23 -4.91 10.03 14.12
CA SER A 23 -3.49 9.96 14.41
C SER A 23 -3.19 10.86 15.59
N ALA A 24 -3.08 10.28 16.79
CA ALA A 24 -2.32 10.93 17.84
C ALA A 24 -0.84 10.87 17.45
N PHE A 25 -0.31 11.92 16.82
CA PHE A 25 1.10 12.00 16.49
C PHE A 25 1.92 12.27 17.75
N THR A 26 2.61 11.25 18.27
CA THR A 26 3.74 11.45 19.19
C THR A 26 5.01 11.62 18.37
N MET A 27 5.50 12.85 18.24
CA MET A 27 6.79 13.14 17.61
C MET A 27 7.94 12.76 18.56
N ASN A 28 8.61 11.62 18.33
CA ASN A 28 9.92 11.35 18.91
C ASN A 28 10.98 11.58 17.83
N GLY A 29 11.55 12.79 17.78
CA GLY A 29 12.62 13.12 16.85
C GLY A 29 13.99 12.69 17.39
N VAL A 30 14.60 11.69 16.76
CA VAL A 30 16.06 11.47 16.85
C VAL A 30 16.70 12.28 15.73
N GLN A 31 17.42 13.35 16.08
CA GLN A 31 18.14 14.20 15.13
C GLN A 31 19.47 13.54 14.74
N SER A 32 19.54 12.99 13.53
CA SER A 32 20.83 12.68 12.88
C SER A 32 21.29 13.90 12.08
N ARG A 33 22.44 14.46 12.47
CA ARG A 33 23.09 15.60 11.81
C ARG A 33 23.92 15.09 10.62
N GLY A 34 23.55 15.47 9.41
CA GLY A 34 24.35 15.25 8.20
C GLY A 34 23.97 16.28 7.13
N ASP A 35 24.94 17.11 6.74
CA ASP A 35 24.80 18.24 5.83
C ASP A 35 24.60 17.83 4.36
N GLY A 36 23.73 18.57 3.66
CA GLY A 36 23.93 18.92 2.25
C GLY A 36 22.97 18.33 1.22
N GLY A 37 21.79 18.95 1.05
CA GLY A 37 21.07 18.98 -0.23
C GLY A 37 19.72 18.27 -0.29
N GLY A 38 18.67 18.89 0.28
CA GLY A 38 17.31 18.77 -0.22
C GLY A 38 16.58 17.43 -0.06
N THR A 39 16.56 16.83 1.13
CA THR A 39 15.61 15.77 1.47
C THR A 39 15.15 15.92 2.92
N GLY A 40 13.99 16.56 3.13
CA GLY A 40 13.29 16.43 4.40
C GLY A 40 13.02 14.96 4.65
N GLY A 41 13.46 14.43 5.79
CA GLY A 41 13.38 13.00 6.11
C GLY A 41 11.98 12.41 5.95
N VAL A 42 11.92 11.08 5.77
CA VAL A 42 10.66 10.34 5.70
C VAL A 42 9.99 10.35 7.08
N VAL A 43 8.74 10.77 7.13
CA VAL A 43 7.86 10.62 8.29
C VAL A 43 7.27 9.22 8.26
N LEU A 44 7.47 8.46 9.33
CA LEU A 44 6.83 7.16 9.53
C LEU A 44 5.50 7.34 10.27
N ALA A 45 4.45 6.75 9.71
CA ALA A 45 3.15 6.63 10.36
C ALA A 45 2.89 5.18 10.75
N HIS A 46 2.18 5.01 11.86
CA HIS A 46 1.74 3.72 12.36
C HIS A 46 0.23 3.58 12.16
N GLY A 47 -0.23 2.36 11.92
CA GLY A 47 -1.65 2.04 11.78
C GLY A 47 -1.93 0.61 12.20
N SER A 48 -3.18 0.30 12.50
CA SER A 48 -3.60 -1.08 12.74
C SER A 48 -3.96 -1.76 11.42
N ASP A 49 -3.64 -3.04 11.33
CA ASP A 49 -4.01 -3.89 10.20
C ASP A 49 -5.53 -3.96 10.02
N ARG A 50 -5.95 -3.90 8.76
CA ARG A 50 -7.37 -4.06 8.40
C ARG A 50 -7.78 -5.52 8.46
N LEU A 51 -6.90 -6.42 8.05
CA LEU A 51 -7.06 -7.87 8.05
C LEU A 51 -5.72 -8.52 8.42
N PRO A 52 -5.73 -9.72 9.02
CA PRO A 52 -4.52 -10.49 9.24
C PRO A 52 -3.70 -10.63 7.95
N SER A 53 -2.39 -10.43 8.08
CA SER A 53 -1.46 -10.43 6.96
C SER A 53 -0.12 -11.12 7.25
N HIS A 54 0.03 -11.73 8.43
CA HIS A 54 1.31 -12.21 8.95
C HIS A 54 1.81 -13.48 8.26
N THR A 55 0.91 -14.43 7.98
CA THR A 55 1.28 -15.77 7.51
C THR A 55 0.74 -16.09 6.11
N ALA A 56 1.26 -17.14 5.47
CA ALA A 56 0.67 -17.67 4.22
C ALA A 56 -0.80 -18.07 4.40
N SER A 57 -1.15 -18.62 5.57
CA SER A 57 -2.53 -18.95 5.94
C SER A 57 -3.40 -17.70 5.99
N ASP A 58 -2.92 -16.57 6.53
CA ASP A 58 -3.66 -15.31 6.53
C ASP A 58 -3.91 -14.81 5.10
N TRP A 59 -2.87 -14.83 4.27
CA TRP A 59 -2.97 -14.41 2.87
C TRP A 59 -4.02 -15.24 2.12
N VAL A 60 -3.97 -16.57 2.20
CA VAL A 60 -4.98 -17.42 1.55
C VAL A 60 -6.33 -17.42 2.26
N THR A 61 -6.45 -16.87 3.46
CA THR A 61 -7.73 -16.67 4.17
C THR A 61 -8.40 -15.37 3.74
N TYR A 62 -7.64 -14.31 3.50
CA TYR A 62 -8.20 -12.96 3.34
C TYR A 62 -8.01 -12.35 1.95
N ALA A 63 -6.95 -12.69 1.21
CA ALA A 63 -6.74 -12.17 -0.14
C ALA A 63 -7.71 -12.78 -1.15
N ASP A 64 -8.07 -12.01 -2.17
CA ASP A 64 -8.69 -12.53 -3.39
C ASP A 64 -7.61 -12.97 -4.37
N HIS A 65 -6.54 -12.19 -4.49
CA HIS A 65 -5.41 -12.46 -5.38
C HIS A 65 -4.08 -12.09 -4.73
N VAL A 66 -3.01 -12.76 -5.17
CA VAL A 66 -1.63 -12.35 -4.91
C VAL A 66 -0.97 -12.11 -6.25
N VAL A 67 -0.48 -10.88 -6.47
CA VAL A 67 0.01 -10.41 -7.77
C VAL A 67 1.39 -9.77 -7.67
N VAL A 68 2.19 -9.93 -8.72
CA VAL A 68 3.41 -9.15 -8.95
C VAL A 68 3.02 -7.93 -9.78
N VAL A 69 3.45 -6.75 -9.34
CA VAL A 69 3.13 -5.48 -9.98
C VAL A 69 4.36 -4.60 -10.11
N THR A 70 4.39 -3.76 -11.14
CA THR A 70 5.35 -2.66 -11.25
C THR A 70 4.60 -1.34 -11.14
N ALA A 71 5.13 -0.41 -10.34
CA ALA A 71 4.63 0.95 -10.27
C ALA A 71 5.10 1.76 -11.49
N GLU A 72 4.17 2.17 -12.37
CA GLU A 72 4.51 2.79 -13.66
C GLU A 72 4.30 4.30 -13.69
N ALA A 73 3.36 4.81 -12.90
CA ALA A 73 3.05 6.23 -12.84
C ALA A 73 2.44 6.58 -11.48
N GLU A 74 2.58 7.84 -11.08
CA GLU A 74 1.91 8.37 -9.89
C GLU A 74 1.20 9.69 -10.18
N ARG A 75 0.21 10.00 -9.36
CA ARG A 75 -0.48 11.28 -9.35
C ARG A 75 -0.77 11.70 -7.92
N GLU A 76 -0.33 12.89 -7.58
CA GLU A 76 -0.71 13.56 -6.34
C GLU A 76 -2.18 13.98 -6.38
N LEU A 77 -2.86 13.79 -5.26
CA LEU A 77 -4.23 14.23 -5.03
C LEU A 77 -4.22 15.47 -4.12
N PRO A 78 -5.20 16.37 -4.26
CA PRO A 78 -5.29 17.55 -3.42
C PRO A 78 -5.58 17.17 -1.96
N ALA A 79 -5.05 17.98 -1.03
CA ALA A 79 -5.49 17.96 0.37
C ALA A 79 -6.97 18.39 0.47
N SER A 80 -7.63 17.98 1.55
CA SER A 80 -9.00 18.41 1.86
C SER A 80 -9.08 19.93 2.07
N GLU A 81 -10.29 20.48 1.99
CA GLU A 81 -10.51 21.92 2.24
C GLU A 81 -10.10 22.33 3.66
N ASP A 82 -10.38 21.47 4.65
CA ASP A 82 -10.03 21.70 6.05
C ASP A 82 -8.51 21.72 6.26
N GLU A 83 -7.77 20.75 5.69
CA GLU A 83 -6.30 20.72 5.75
C GLU A 83 -5.68 21.93 5.06
N ARG A 84 -6.22 22.32 3.91
CA ARG A 84 -5.77 23.52 3.19
C ARG A 84 -6.03 24.79 4.00
N ALA A 85 -7.19 24.91 4.64
CA ALA A 85 -7.53 26.03 5.49
C ALA A 85 -6.63 26.08 6.74
N ALA A 86 -6.25 24.93 7.27
CA ALA A 86 -5.31 24.82 8.39
C ALA A 86 -3.84 25.07 7.99
N GLY A 87 -3.52 25.09 6.69
CA GLY A 87 -2.14 25.24 6.21
C GLY A 87 -1.23 24.03 6.47
N GLN A 88 -1.82 22.91 6.89
CA GLN A 88 -1.11 21.67 7.23
C GLN A 88 -2.02 20.47 7.01
N GLY A 89 -1.43 19.31 6.70
CA GLY A 89 -2.19 18.07 6.53
C GLY A 89 -1.47 17.04 5.67
N TYR A 90 -2.28 16.24 4.98
CA TYR A 90 -1.85 15.14 4.13
C TYR A 90 -2.20 15.39 2.66
N LEU A 91 -1.25 15.09 1.77
CA LEU A 91 -1.42 15.04 0.33
C LEU A 91 -1.42 13.57 -0.08
N PRO A 92 -2.58 12.97 -0.34
CA PRO A 92 -2.64 11.60 -0.83
C PRO A 92 -2.03 11.49 -2.23
N ARG A 93 -1.72 10.27 -2.63
CA ARG A 93 -1.39 9.98 -4.02
C ARG A 93 -1.97 8.66 -4.48
N GLU A 94 -2.06 8.54 -5.78
CA GLU A 94 -2.43 7.34 -6.49
C GLU A 94 -1.27 6.86 -7.33
N VAL A 95 -1.06 5.55 -7.36
CA VAL A 95 -0.05 4.89 -8.19
C VAL A 95 -0.76 3.98 -9.18
N THR A 96 -0.38 4.08 -10.45
CA THR A 96 -0.79 3.11 -11.46
C THR A 96 0.13 1.91 -11.38
N LEU A 97 -0.44 0.77 -11.01
CA LEU A 97 0.24 -0.51 -10.93
C LEU A 97 -0.07 -1.34 -12.17
N ALA A 98 0.96 -1.80 -12.87
CA ALA A 98 0.82 -2.78 -13.93
C ALA A 98 1.03 -4.18 -13.39
N VAL A 99 0.04 -5.05 -13.58
CA VAL A 99 0.12 -6.46 -13.21
C VAL A 99 1.06 -7.17 -14.17
N LYS A 100 2.09 -7.82 -13.63
CA LYS A 100 3.06 -8.61 -14.41
C LYS A 100 2.75 -10.10 -14.32
N GLU A 101 2.33 -10.56 -13.15
CA GLU A 101 2.04 -11.97 -12.89
C GLU A 101 0.99 -12.11 -11.79
N THR A 102 0.16 -13.16 -11.89
CA THR A 102 -0.70 -13.61 -10.79
C THR A 102 -0.10 -14.86 -10.15
N LEU A 103 0.34 -14.76 -8.90
CA LEU A 103 0.97 -15.87 -8.16
C LEU A 103 -0.06 -16.82 -7.56
N TRP A 104 -1.19 -16.27 -7.11
CA TRP A 104 -2.26 -17.04 -6.49
C TRP A 104 -3.61 -16.32 -6.64
N SER A 105 -4.68 -17.10 -6.72
CA SER A 105 -6.05 -16.58 -6.71
C SER A 105 -6.96 -17.50 -5.93
N ARG A 106 -7.85 -16.91 -5.14
CA ARG A 106 -8.88 -17.65 -4.44
C ARG A 106 -9.92 -18.18 -5.43
N GLN A 107 -10.30 -19.44 -5.26
CA GLN A 107 -11.48 -19.96 -5.95
C GLN A 107 -12.73 -19.21 -5.46
N GLY A 108 -13.45 -18.58 -6.39
CA GLY A 108 -14.65 -17.78 -6.07
C GLY A 108 -14.35 -16.38 -5.54
N ALA A 109 -13.17 -15.82 -5.81
CA ALA A 109 -12.88 -14.41 -5.57
C ALA A 109 -14.01 -13.51 -6.13
N ALA A 110 -14.39 -12.47 -5.38
CA ALA A 110 -15.56 -11.63 -5.70
C ALA A 110 -15.38 -10.80 -6.98
N LYS A 111 -14.13 -10.53 -7.35
CA LYS A 111 -13.73 -9.84 -8.57
C LYS A 111 -12.60 -10.64 -9.24
N PRO A 112 -12.44 -10.54 -10.57
CA PRO A 112 -11.27 -11.07 -11.26
C PRO A 112 -10.03 -10.23 -10.95
N VAL A 113 -8.85 -10.77 -11.24
CA VAL A 113 -7.57 -10.04 -11.13
C VAL A 113 -7.64 -8.73 -11.93
N PRO A 114 -7.14 -7.59 -11.39
CA PRO A 114 -7.24 -6.30 -12.05
C PRO A 114 -6.17 -6.07 -13.12
N GLU A 115 -6.29 -6.80 -14.24
CA GLU A 115 -5.38 -6.71 -15.38
C GLU A 115 -5.87 -5.70 -16.46
N PRO A 116 -4.95 -5.11 -17.24
CA PRO A 116 -3.49 -5.19 -17.11
C PRO A 116 -2.93 -4.22 -16.05
N ARG A 117 -3.78 -3.31 -15.54
CA ARG A 117 -3.39 -2.26 -14.61
C ARG A 117 -4.54 -1.85 -13.70
N PHE A 118 -4.19 -1.29 -12.56
CA PHE A 118 -5.14 -0.67 -11.65
C PHE A 118 -4.51 0.48 -10.88
N VAL A 119 -5.38 1.29 -10.28
CA VAL A 119 -4.98 2.40 -9.43
C VAL A 119 -4.89 1.92 -8.00
N TRP A 120 -3.78 2.25 -7.34
CA TRP A 120 -3.51 1.95 -5.95
C TRP A 120 -3.38 3.25 -5.14
N PRO A 121 -4.19 3.43 -4.09
CA PRO A 121 -3.99 4.51 -3.14
C PRO A 121 -2.72 4.27 -2.32
N ALA A 122 -1.79 5.22 -2.34
CA ALA A 122 -0.50 5.11 -1.66
C ALA A 122 -0.22 6.31 -0.75
N ALA A 123 0.72 6.14 0.17
CA ALA A 123 1.17 7.20 1.05
C ALA A 123 1.87 8.31 0.24
N GLY A 124 1.33 9.52 0.28
CA GLY A 124 1.88 10.69 -0.40
C GLY A 124 2.78 11.49 0.52
N TRP A 125 2.36 12.69 0.92
CA TRP A 125 3.22 13.61 1.68
C TRP A 125 2.46 14.25 2.83
N THR A 126 3.17 14.61 3.90
CA THR A 126 2.66 15.58 4.85
C THR A 126 3.12 16.98 4.45
N PHE A 127 2.33 18.00 4.79
CA PHE A 127 2.70 19.40 4.61
C PHE A 127 2.34 20.21 5.87
N GLY A 128 3.08 21.29 6.11
CA GLY A 128 2.85 22.21 7.24
C GLY A 128 3.88 23.34 7.23
N GLU A 129 4.09 23.98 8.39
CA GLU A 129 5.02 25.10 8.55
C GLU A 129 6.46 24.77 8.13
N ASP A 130 6.91 23.54 8.42
CA ASP A 130 8.23 23.02 8.05
C ASP A 130 8.34 22.63 6.56
N GLY A 131 7.29 22.87 5.78
CA GLY A 131 7.18 22.43 4.39
C GLY A 131 6.68 21.00 4.23
N ARG A 132 6.99 20.42 3.06
CA ARG A 132 6.50 19.11 2.63
C ARG A 132 7.51 18.00 2.97
N ARG A 133 7.02 16.86 3.48
CA ARG A 133 7.82 15.67 3.80
C ARG A 133 7.18 14.40 3.25
N LEU A 134 8.01 13.41 2.88
CA LEU A 134 7.53 12.09 2.47
C LEU A 134 6.85 11.41 3.66
N LEU A 135 5.70 10.77 3.44
CA LEU A 135 5.02 9.92 4.42
C LEU A 135 5.17 8.44 4.03
N ALA A 136 5.69 7.60 4.90
CA ALA A 136 5.63 6.14 4.75
C ALA A 136 4.81 5.54 5.88
N MET A 137 4.19 4.39 5.63
CA MET A 137 3.69 3.54 6.70
C MET A 137 4.87 2.69 7.20
N GLU A 138 5.04 2.62 8.52
CA GLU A 138 6.08 1.75 9.11
C GLU A 138 5.90 0.31 8.63
N GLY A 139 7.02 -0.33 8.29
CA GLY A 139 7.09 -1.71 7.84
C GLY A 139 6.48 -1.99 6.47
N GLN A 140 6.15 -0.96 5.68
CA GLN A 140 5.56 -1.11 4.34
C GLN A 140 6.33 -0.35 3.27
N PRO A 141 6.36 -0.88 2.03
CA PRO A 141 6.72 -0.07 0.87
C PRO A 141 5.84 1.16 0.73
N ARG A 142 6.45 2.29 0.33
CA ARG A 142 5.66 3.44 -0.12
C ARG A 142 5.00 3.17 -1.46
N ILE A 143 5.51 2.23 -2.26
CA ILE A 143 5.08 1.98 -3.65
C ILE A 143 5.54 3.13 -4.56
N GLU A 144 6.85 3.23 -4.71
CA GLU A 144 7.54 4.22 -5.54
C GLU A 144 7.62 3.77 -7.01
N VAL A 145 7.52 4.72 -7.94
CA VAL A 145 7.55 4.45 -9.38
C VAL A 145 8.89 3.85 -9.81
N GLY A 146 8.85 2.84 -10.67
CA GLY A 146 10.03 2.13 -11.18
C GLY A 146 10.35 0.84 -10.42
N HIS A 147 9.74 0.62 -9.26
CA HIS A 147 9.93 -0.57 -8.44
C HIS A 147 8.86 -1.64 -8.69
N THR A 148 9.21 -2.86 -8.34
CA THR A 148 8.35 -4.05 -8.44
C THR A 148 8.02 -4.58 -7.05
N TYR A 149 6.77 -5.01 -6.88
CA TYR A 149 6.22 -5.43 -5.60
C TYR A 149 5.36 -6.69 -5.76
N ILE A 150 5.22 -7.45 -4.67
CA ILE A 150 4.19 -8.49 -4.54
C ILE A 150 3.12 -7.99 -3.59
N LEU A 151 1.86 -8.02 -4.02
CA LEU A 151 0.72 -7.56 -3.22
C LEU A 151 -0.28 -8.71 -3.02
N ALA A 152 -0.66 -8.93 -1.76
CA ALA A 152 -1.88 -9.68 -1.43
C ALA A 152 -3.07 -8.71 -1.36
N ILE A 153 -3.97 -8.80 -2.33
CA ILE A 153 -5.06 -7.85 -2.52
C ILE A 153 -6.42 -8.47 -2.27
N ALA A 154 -7.33 -7.68 -1.71
CA ALA A 154 -8.75 -8.01 -1.57
C ALA A 154 -9.61 -6.86 -2.09
N TRP A 155 -10.74 -7.18 -2.70
CA TRP A 155 -11.69 -6.17 -3.17
C TRP A 155 -12.49 -5.63 -2.01
N VAL A 156 -12.43 -4.31 -1.80
CA VAL A 156 -13.32 -3.60 -0.88
C VAL A 156 -14.49 -3.03 -1.68
N PRO A 157 -15.73 -3.47 -1.43
CA PRO A 157 -16.90 -2.90 -2.09
C PRO A 157 -17.04 -1.41 -1.84
N GLY A 158 -17.56 -0.69 -2.83
CA GLY A 158 -17.94 0.70 -2.66
C GLY A 158 -19.15 0.82 -1.74
N TYR A 159 -19.30 1.99 -1.12
CA TYR A 159 -20.41 2.31 -0.23
C TYR A 159 -20.84 3.75 -0.44
N THR A 160 -22.02 4.08 0.08
CA THR A 160 -22.51 5.47 0.11
C THR A 160 -22.44 5.96 1.55
N ASP A 161 -21.84 7.13 1.76
CA ASP A 161 -21.74 7.79 3.07
C ASP A 161 -22.28 9.22 2.94
N ASP A 162 -23.30 9.57 3.72
CA ASP A 162 -23.98 10.87 3.66
C ASP A 162 -24.34 11.37 2.23
N GLY A 163 -24.72 10.43 1.35
CA GLY A 163 -25.08 10.71 -0.04
C GLY A 163 -23.89 10.79 -1.01
N GLU A 164 -22.66 10.71 -0.51
CA GLU A 164 -21.45 10.60 -1.31
C GLU A 164 -21.15 9.14 -1.65
N VAL A 165 -20.89 8.87 -2.94
CA VAL A 165 -20.58 7.51 -3.41
C VAL A 165 -19.08 7.29 -3.40
N VAL A 166 -18.63 6.39 -2.53
CA VAL A 166 -17.26 5.92 -2.47
C VAL A 166 -17.12 4.69 -3.37
N PRO A 167 -16.30 4.73 -4.43
CA PRO A 167 -16.14 3.59 -5.31
C PRO A 167 -15.42 2.43 -4.60
N GLY A 168 -15.73 1.21 -5.03
CA GLY A 168 -14.99 0.03 -4.58
C GLY A 168 -13.56 0.04 -5.13
N GLN A 169 -12.65 -0.60 -4.43
CA GLN A 169 -11.21 -0.53 -4.71
C GLN A 169 -10.46 -1.75 -4.19
N TRP A 170 -9.34 -2.05 -4.83
CA TRP A 170 -8.38 -3.04 -4.33
C TRP A 170 -7.59 -2.45 -3.17
N ARG A 171 -7.41 -3.25 -2.11
CA ARG A 171 -6.62 -2.88 -0.93
C ARG A 171 -5.76 -4.05 -0.48
N GLY A 172 -4.66 -3.72 0.19
CA GLY A 172 -3.85 -4.69 0.93
C GLY A 172 -4.62 -5.23 2.12
N LEU A 173 -4.16 -6.36 2.68
CA LEU A 173 -4.74 -6.95 3.89
C LEU A 173 -4.36 -6.14 5.12
N GLY A 174 -3.05 -5.92 5.28
CA GLY A 174 -2.41 -5.25 6.39
C GLY A 174 -0.97 -4.89 6.02
N GLU A 175 -0.18 -4.51 7.01
CA GLU A 175 1.20 -4.06 6.85
C GLU A 175 2.04 -5.07 6.07
N LYS A 176 1.96 -6.34 6.45
CA LYS A 176 2.78 -7.42 5.87
C LYS A 176 2.21 -7.99 4.58
N SER A 177 1.31 -7.29 3.89
CA SER A 177 0.69 -7.75 2.64
C SER A 177 1.32 -7.18 1.36
N LEU A 178 2.38 -6.40 1.50
CA LEU A 178 3.12 -5.78 0.40
C LEU A 178 4.61 -6.06 0.58
N LEU A 179 5.22 -6.70 -0.42
CA LEU A 179 6.63 -7.09 -0.36
C LEU A 179 7.42 -6.36 -1.45
N PRO A 180 8.57 -5.75 -1.14
CA PRO A 180 9.55 -5.35 -2.14
C PRO A 180 9.97 -6.57 -2.99
N TYR A 181 10.04 -6.43 -4.31
CA TYR A 181 10.33 -7.53 -5.23
C TYR A 181 11.13 -7.11 -6.47
N ASP A 182 12.12 -6.24 -6.30
CA ASP A 182 13.04 -5.89 -7.38
C ASP A 182 13.95 -7.07 -7.75
N ASP A 183 14.32 -7.13 -9.02
CA ASP A 183 15.22 -8.15 -9.59
C ASP A 183 14.79 -9.60 -9.34
N GLY A 184 13.49 -9.82 -9.09
CA GLY A 184 12.92 -11.15 -8.85
C GLY A 184 13.25 -11.74 -7.48
N VAL A 185 13.61 -10.90 -6.50
CA VAL A 185 14.00 -11.33 -5.15
C VAL A 185 13.13 -10.63 -4.10
N ILE A 186 12.44 -11.41 -3.28
CA ILE A 186 11.60 -10.88 -2.20
C ILE A 186 12.47 -10.18 -1.16
N GLY A 187 12.10 -8.94 -0.82
CA GLY A 187 12.84 -8.07 0.10
C GLY A 187 13.87 -7.16 -0.59
N ASN A 188 14.05 -7.26 -1.91
CA ASN A 188 14.82 -6.25 -2.66
C ASN A 188 13.89 -5.14 -3.16
N GLY A 189 14.37 -3.90 -3.11
CA GLY A 189 13.72 -2.77 -3.76
C GLY A 189 13.39 -1.65 -2.79
N GLU A 190 12.26 -0.97 -2.98
CA GLU A 190 11.89 0.14 -2.11
C GLU A 190 11.04 -0.33 -0.92
N SER A 191 11.43 0.12 0.29
CA SER A 191 10.63 0.04 1.50
C SER A 191 10.72 1.35 2.30
N GLU A 192 9.59 1.85 2.82
CA GLU A 192 9.50 3.10 3.59
C GLU A 192 10.14 4.35 2.93
N GLY A 193 10.20 4.40 1.60
CA GLY A 193 10.85 5.46 0.83
C GLY A 193 12.38 5.35 0.79
N ARG A 194 12.94 4.18 1.11
CA ARG A 194 14.37 3.88 1.06
C ARG A 194 14.61 2.63 0.23
N LEU A 195 15.78 2.53 -0.39
CA LEU A 195 16.20 1.31 -1.05
C LEU A 195 16.71 0.31 -0.02
N THR A 196 16.20 -0.92 -0.10
CA THR A 196 16.57 -2.06 0.72
C THR A 196 17.05 -3.20 -0.15
N THR A 197 17.86 -4.08 0.45
CA THR A 197 18.21 -5.37 -0.15
C THR A 197 17.91 -6.46 0.86
N ALA A 198 17.53 -7.64 0.37
CA ALA A 198 17.23 -8.80 1.20
C ALA A 198 18.39 -9.18 2.14
N THR A 199 19.62 -8.79 1.81
CA THR A 199 20.82 -9.05 2.61
C THR A 199 21.19 -7.95 3.61
N SER A 200 20.74 -6.71 3.42
CA SER A 200 21.21 -5.56 4.20
C SER A 200 20.37 -5.27 5.44
N ASP A 201 19.13 -5.77 5.51
CA ASP A 201 18.22 -5.52 6.64
C ASP A 201 18.18 -6.70 7.65
N GLY A 202 19.18 -7.58 7.57
CA GLY A 202 19.41 -8.59 8.58
C GLY A 202 20.10 -7.97 9.79
N HIS A 203 19.37 -7.79 10.90
CA HIS A 203 19.83 -7.43 12.26
C HIS A 203 19.57 -5.99 12.75
N ASP A 204 18.30 -5.57 12.92
CA ASP A 204 18.04 -4.60 14.01
C ASP A 204 16.64 -4.60 14.65
N SER A 205 15.77 -5.57 14.34
CA SER A 205 14.52 -5.75 15.12
C SER A 205 14.14 -7.21 15.24
N ALA A 206 15.05 -8.02 15.79
CA ALA A 206 14.71 -9.34 16.32
C ALA A 206 14.01 -9.20 17.68
N VAL A 207 12.98 -8.36 17.77
CA VAL A 207 11.96 -8.60 18.79
C VAL A 207 11.17 -9.75 18.22
N ALA A 208 11.32 -10.93 18.82
CA ALA A 208 10.51 -12.09 18.44
C ALA A 208 9.05 -11.68 18.49
N GLU A 209 8.40 -11.57 17.34
CA GLU A 209 6.97 -11.29 17.31
C GLU A 209 6.24 -12.46 17.99
N PRO A 210 5.14 -12.18 18.71
CA PRO A 210 4.41 -13.22 19.45
C PRO A 210 4.00 -14.41 18.57
N ASP A 211 3.79 -14.14 17.28
CA ASP A 211 3.29 -15.08 16.28
C ASP A 211 4.40 -15.74 15.45
N GLY A 212 5.68 -15.52 15.80
CA GLY A 212 6.84 -16.03 15.05
C GLY A 212 7.19 -15.15 13.84
N PRO A 213 8.11 -15.61 12.96
CA PRO A 213 8.52 -14.82 11.81
C PRO A 213 7.34 -14.60 10.86
N SER A 214 7.26 -13.40 10.31
CA SER A 214 6.28 -13.08 9.27
C SER A 214 6.59 -13.82 7.97
N LEU A 215 5.59 -13.98 7.10
CA LEU A 215 5.76 -14.54 5.77
C LEU A 215 6.79 -13.76 4.94
N GLU A 216 6.86 -12.44 5.13
CA GLU A 216 7.89 -11.59 4.52
C GLU A 216 9.29 -12.08 4.91
N GLU A 217 9.54 -12.26 6.22
CA GLU A 217 10.83 -12.70 6.74
C GLU A 217 11.17 -14.12 6.29
N GLU A 218 10.20 -15.03 6.28
CA GLU A 218 10.37 -16.39 5.77
C GLU A 218 10.71 -16.44 4.27
N MET A 219 10.15 -15.50 3.50
CA MET A 219 10.34 -15.44 2.05
C MET A 219 11.50 -14.54 1.61
N ARG A 220 12.11 -13.79 2.52
CA ARG A 220 13.20 -12.86 2.21
C ARG A 220 14.35 -13.56 1.49
N GLY A 221 14.82 -12.94 0.39
CA GLY A 221 15.87 -13.48 -0.47
C GLY A 221 15.42 -14.59 -1.43
N ARG A 222 14.13 -14.97 -1.43
CA ARG A 222 13.58 -16.03 -2.28
C ARG A 222 12.87 -15.46 -3.51
N PRO A 223 12.71 -16.25 -4.59
CA PRO A 223 11.90 -15.85 -5.75
C PRO A 223 10.40 -15.97 -5.49
N ALA A 224 9.56 -15.29 -6.28
CA ALA A 224 8.10 -15.37 -6.15
C ALA A 224 7.51 -16.79 -6.33
N ALA A 225 8.19 -17.66 -7.08
CA ALA A 225 7.76 -19.04 -7.26
C ALA A 225 7.67 -19.82 -5.93
N ASP A 226 8.57 -19.50 -5.00
CA ASP A 226 8.59 -20.12 -3.68
C ASP A 226 7.40 -19.66 -2.83
N LEU A 227 7.08 -18.37 -2.88
CA LEU A 227 5.88 -17.81 -2.25
C LEU A 227 4.62 -18.44 -2.87
N ALA A 228 4.52 -18.54 -4.19
CA ALA A 228 3.38 -19.17 -4.86
C ALA A 228 3.18 -20.63 -4.43
N ALA A 229 4.29 -21.39 -4.30
CA ALA A 229 4.26 -22.76 -3.78
C ALA A 229 3.78 -22.80 -2.31
N GLY A 230 4.27 -21.88 -1.47
CA GLY A 230 3.84 -21.74 -0.08
C GLY A 230 2.36 -21.43 0.06
N LEU A 231 1.84 -20.47 -0.70
CA LEU A 231 0.41 -20.11 -0.73
C LEU A 231 -0.45 -21.29 -1.21
N LYS A 232 0.00 -22.06 -2.20
CA LYS A 232 -0.74 -23.23 -2.67
C LYS A 232 -0.81 -24.35 -1.62
N ALA A 233 0.22 -24.47 -0.77
CA ALA A 233 0.26 -25.47 0.30
C ALA A 233 -0.44 -25.01 1.58
N ALA A 234 -0.63 -23.70 1.76
CA ALA A 234 -1.27 -23.13 2.94
C ALA A 234 -2.74 -23.52 3.05
N GLN A 235 -3.20 -23.72 4.28
CA GLN A 235 -4.60 -23.97 4.59
C GLN A 235 -5.28 -22.66 5.00
N PRO A 236 -6.39 -22.26 4.35
CA PRO A 236 -7.14 -21.10 4.79
C PRO A 236 -7.77 -21.37 6.16
N GLY A 237 -7.65 -20.39 7.05
CA GLY A 237 -8.37 -20.34 8.31
C GLY A 237 -9.82 -19.88 8.14
N GLU A 238 -10.50 -19.72 9.27
CA GLU A 238 -11.85 -19.14 9.31
C GLU A 238 -11.80 -17.62 9.11
N ARG A 239 -12.60 -17.12 8.18
CA ARG A 239 -12.72 -15.67 7.95
C ARG A 239 -13.49 -15.02 9.09
N GLN A 240 -12.83 -14.13 9.79
CA GLN A 240 -13.49 -13.27 10.77
C GLN A 240 -13.93 -11.96 10.11
N GLN A 241 -15.04 -11.41 10.59
CA GLN A 241 -15.44 -10.05 10.22
C GLN A 241 -14.75 -9.06 11.16
N PHE A 242 -13.96 -8.16 10.58
CA PHE A 242 -13.30 -7.08 11.31
C PHE A 242 -13.98 -5.75 10.97
N GLY A 243 -14.21 -4.93 11.99
CA GLY A 243 -14.99 -3.69 11.87
C GLY A 243 -16.50 -3.91 11.95
N ARG A 244 -17.27 -2.82 12.09
CA ARG A 244 -18.73 -2.91 12.08
C ARG A 244 -19.22 -3.28 10.68
N PRO A 245 -20.17 -4.21 10.52
CA PRO A 245 -20.95 -4.25 9.28
C PRO A 245 -21.64 -2.89 9.14
N ARG A 246 -21.34 -2.17 8.06
CA ARG A 246 -22.01 -0.92 7.69
C ARG A 246 -22.83 -1.19 6.44
#